data_AF-A0A9D1L4M1-F1
#
_entry.id   AF-A0A9D1L4M1-F1
#
_cell.length_a   1.000
_cell.length_b   1.000
_cell.length_c   1.000
_cell.angle_alpha   90.00
_cell.angle_beta   90.00
_cell.angle_gamma   90.00
#
_symmetry.space_group_name_H-M   'P 1'
#
loop_
_entity.id
_entity.type
_entity.pdbx_description
1 polymer ?
#
loop_
_entity_poly.entity_id
_entity_poly.type
_entity_poly.pdbx_seq_one_letter_code
_entity_poly.pdbx_strand_id
1 'polypeptide(L)'
;MKKGFAVLRLLISLVILAVGVGAVWFVSTGHSLPFVSGSDDNPDTLTSSNEKANSDDLHLSDYSWSELSDISAEISAAPTDEEGRSIAQSYGLVDADGSLSDDEIQIELSNGMVVSAQLVGIRHDDKSDGTGKAGLTFITMQAIANRPVNSNGDNAGGWQSCELRAWLNGDALDLFPTDLREHLVSVEKLTNNVGGARDASAVSATSDYVWLFSAREVCGQINWFEHEYGADYAYLDAVPNAEGEQYERFAQAKVTSSSDPSDTLIRTYQGNETSWSYRTPFFFVYQNLDGRYFYNVLSTGYPYGYSAPDLSQGVVVGFCV
;
A
#
# COMPACT_ATOMS: atom_id res chain seq x y z
N MET A 1 -18.80 -24.21 -2.79
CA MET A 1 -17.52 -23.50 -3.02
C MET A 1 -16.40 -23.85 -2.04
N LYS A 2 -16.64 -24.07 -0.73
CA LYS A 2 -15.57 -24.38 0.26
C LYS A 2 -14.61 -25.55 -0.02
N LYS A 3 -14.95 -26.50 -0.91
CA LYS A 3 -14.09 -27.66 -1.22
C LYS A 3 -13.02 -27.38 -2.27
N GLY A 4 -13.20 -26.37 -3.14
CA GLY A 4 -12.20 -26.01 -4.15
C GLY A 4 -10.97 -25.32 -3.55
N PHE A 5 -11.21 -24.46 -2.54
CA PHE A 5 -10.18 -23.62 -1.94
C PHE A 5 -9.18 -24.38 -1.06
N ALA A 6 -9.66 -25.36 -0.29
CA ALA A 6 -8.78 -26.23 0.49
C ALA A 6 -7.83 -27.04 -0.40
N VAL A 7 -8.28 -27.42 -1.60
CA VAL A 7 -7.46 -28.11 -2.60
C VAL A 7 -6.44 -27.15 -3.22
N LEU A 8 -6.83 -25.90 -3.49
CA LEU A 8 -5.93 -24.87 -4.02
C LEU A 8 -4.79 -24.53 -3.03
N ARG A 9 -5.10 -24.27 -1.74
CA ARG A 9 -4.08 -24.06 -0.70
C ARG A 9 -3.12 -25.25 -0.58
N LEU A 10 -3.66 -26.48 -0.61
CA LEU A 10 -2.82 -27.69 -0.52
C LEU A 10 -1.90 -27.86 -1.74
N LEU A 11 -2.37 -27.50 -2.93
CA LEU A 11 -1.58 -27.53 -4.17
C LEU A 11 -0.49 -26.44 -4.19
N ILE A 12 -0.78 -25.23 -3.71
CA ILE A 12 0.20 -24.13 -3.64
C ILE A 12 1.29 -24.46 -2.61
N SER A 13 0.94 -24.93 -1.41
CA SER A 13 1.93 -25.35 -0.41
C SER A 13 2.83 -26.50 -0.91
N LEU A 14 2.29 -27.42 -1.71
CA LEU A 14 3.07 -28.51 -2.33
C LEU A 14 4.06 -28.00 -3.40
N VAL A 15 3.70 -26.94 -4.13
CA VAL A 15 4.58 -26.31 -5.13
C VAL A 15 5.73 -25.57 -4.46
N ILE A 16 5.47 -24.84 -3.38
CA ILE A 16 6.51 -24.13 -2.60
C ILE A 16 7.53 -25.12 -2.03
N LEU A 17 7.06 -26.26 -1.49
CA LEU A 17 7.94 -27.34 -0.99
C LEU A 17 8.78 -27.96 -2.11
N ALA A 18 8.24 -28.12 -3.32
CA ALA A 18 8.96 -28.66 -4.46
C ALA A 18 10.03 -27.69 -5.02
N VAL A 19 9.74 -26.38 -5.04
CA VAL A 19 10.71 -25.35 -5.47
C VAL A 19 11.83 -25.21 -4.44
N GLY A 20 11.51 -25.22 -3.14
CA GLY A 20 12.52 -25.22 -2.07
C GLY A 20 13.43 -26.45 -2.09
N VAL A 21 12.89 -27.64 -2.33
CA VAL A 21 13.70 -28.88 -2.46
C VAL A 21 14.50 -28.90 -3.76
N GLY A 22 13.95 -28.37 -4.86
CA GLY A 22 14.63 -28.27 -6.16
C GLY A 22 15.83 -27.32 -6.14
N ALA A 23 15.70 -26.16 -5.48
CA ALA A 23 16.79 -25.20 -5.30
C ALA A 23 17.92 -25.76 -4.43
N VAL A 24 17.58 -26.50 -3.35
CA VAL A 24 18.57 -27.18 -2.50
C VAL A 24 19.29 -28.31 -3.23
N TRP A 25 18.61 -29.04 -4.13
CA TRP A 25 19.24 -30.11 -4.90
C TRP A 25 20.15 -29.57 -6.02
N PHE A 26 19.78 -28.48 -6.69
CA PHE A 26 20.55 -27.87 -7.78
C PHE A 26 21.92 -27.33 -7.34
N VAL A 27 22.02 -26.83 -6.10
CA VAL A 27 23.29 -26.37 -5.51
C VAL A 27 24.25 -27.54 -5.20
N SER A 28 23.77 -28.79 -5.16
CA SER A 28 24.55 -29.92 -4.64
C SER A 28 25.22 -30.84 -5.67
N THR A 29 24.80 -30.89 -6.95
CA THR A 29 25.26 -31.95 -7.88
C THR A 29 25.63 -31.56 -9.32
N GLY A 30 25.39 -30.32 -9.77
CA GLY A 30 26.04 -29.76 -10.97
C GLY A 30 26.01 -30.61 -12.26
N HIS A 31 24.92 -31.33 -12.56
CA HIS A 31 24.77 -32.11 -13.80
C HIS A 31 23.57 -31.66 -14.64
N SER A 32 23.78 -31.50 -15.95
CA SER A 32 22.73 -31.27 -16.94
C SER A 32 22.09 -32.59 -17.39
N LEU A 33 20.77 -32.59 -17.63
CA LEU A 33 20.04 -33.75 -18.15
C LEU A 33 20.14 -33.85 -19.68
N PRO A 34 20.29 -35.06 -20.26
CA PRO A 34 20.30 -35.25 -21.70
C PRO A 34 18.88 -35.32 -22.28
N PHE A 35 18.76 -34.81 -23.50
CA PHE A 35 17.59 -34.91 -24.37
C PHE A 35 17.34 -36.37 -24.81
N VAL A 36 16.10 -36.86 -24.66
CA VAL A 36 15.62 -38.12 -25.26
C VAL A 36 14.30 -37.86 -25.98
N SER A 37 14.22 -38.31 -27.23
CA SER A 37 13.09 -38.16 -28.14
C SER A 37 12.25 -39.45 -28.26
N GLY A 38 10.91 -39.27 -28.24
CA GLY A 38 9.93 -40.05 -29.01
C GLY A 38 9.31 -41.29 -28.37
N SER A 39 7.97 -41.33 -28.26
CA SER A 39 7.04 -42.14 -29.09
C SER A 39 5.68 -42.36 -28.40
N ASP A 40 4.59 -42.20 -29.16
CA ASP A 40 3.18 -42.35 -28.79
C ASP A 40 2.81 -43.76 -28.26
N ASP A 41 1.90 -43.81 -27.29
CA ASP A 41 0.69 -44.66 -27.33
C ASP A 41 -0.22 -44.39 -26.11
N ASN A 42 -1.50 -44.12 -26.37
CA ASN A 42 -2.57 -43.99 -25.38
C ASN A 42 -3.35 -45.32 -25.30
N PRO A 43 -3.84 -45.73 -24.12
CA PRO A 43 -5.31 -45.68 -23.98
C PRO A 43 -5.81 -45.25 -22.59
N ASP A 44 -6.84 -44.40 -22.64
CA ASP A 44 -7.90 -44.16 -21.65
C ASP A 44 -7.57 -44.35 -20.17
N THR A 45 -7.27 -43.23 -19.51
CA THR A 45 -7.55 -43.06 -18.08
C THR A 45 -8.33 -41.78 -17.86
N LEU A 46 -9.46 -41.92 -17.18
CA LEU A 46 -10.36 -40.87 -16.70
C LEU A 46 -9.55 -39.70 -16.12
N THR A 47 -9.52 -38.59 -16.83
CA THR A 47 -8.96 -37.35 -16.35
C THR A 47 -9.90 -36.77 -15.30
N SER A 48 -9.55 -36.93 -14.03
CA SER A 48 -9.91 -35.92 -13.05
C SER A 48 -9.08 -34.68 -13.41
N SER A 49 -9.67 -33.75 -14.16
CA SER A 49 -9.09 -32.43 -14.35
C SER A 49 -9.10 -31.72 -12.98
N ASN A 50 -8.01 -31.90 -12.24
CA ASN A 50 -7.52 -30.83 -11.38
C ASN A 50 -6.97 -29.77 -12.33
N GLU A 51 -7.88 -28.96 -12.90
CA GLU A 51 -7.50 -27.66 -13.44
C GLU A 51 -6.94 -26.86 -12.27
N LYS A 52 -5.62 -26.79 -12.22
CA LYS A 52 -4.92 -25.77 -11.45
C LYS A 52 -5.35 -24.46 -12.12
N ALA A 53 -6.19 -23.67 -11.46
CA ALA A 53 -6.56 -22.34 -11.96
C ALA A 53 -5.26 -21.64 -12.39
N ASN A 54 -5.23 -21.13 -13.62
CA ASN A 54 -4.10 -20.33 -14.05
C ASN A 54 -4.08 -19.09 -13.16
N SER A 55 -2.91 -18.64 -12.69
CA SER A 55 -2.83 -17.44 -11.84
C SER A 55 -3.45 -16.22 -12.52
N ASP A 56 -3.48 -16.22 -13.86
CA ASP A 56 -4.04 -15.16 -14.71
C ASP A 56 -5.58 -15.06 -14.65
N ASP A 57 -6.28 -16.04 -14.05
CA ASP A 57 -7.75 -16.03 -13.89
C ASP A 57 -8.20 -15.71 -12.45
N LEU A 58 -7.26 -15.44 -11.52
CA LEU A 58 -7.57 -15.10 -10.12
C LEU A 58 -7.66 -13.59 -9.97
N HIS A 59 -8.82 -13.09 -9.51
CA HIS A 59 -9.01 -11.66 -9.29
C HIS A 59 -9.01 -11.29 -7.80
N LEU A 60 -8.56 -10.08 -7.46
CA LEU A 60 -8.57 -9.59 -6.07
C LEU A 60 -9.99 -9.66 -5.46
N SER A 61 -11.01 -9.36 -6.27
CA SER A 61 -12.43 -9.38 -5.86
C SER A 61 -13.01 -10.78 -5.61
N ASP A 62 -12.29 -11.85 -5.96
CA ASP A 62 -12.70 -13.23 -5.69
C ASP A 62 -12.45 -13.65 -4.23
N TYR A 63 -11.61 -12.90 -3.51
CA TYR A 63 -11.25 -13.17 -2.12
C TYR A 63 -12.11 -12.39 -1.12
N SER A 64 -12.47 -13.03 -0.02
CA SER A 64 -12.95 -12.34 1.19
C SER A 64 -11.81 -11.66 1.95
N TRP A 65 -12.11 -10.72 2.86
CA TRP A 65 -11.08 -10.09 3.69
C TRP A 65 -10.39 -11.09 4.62
N SER A 66 -11.12 -12.09 5.11
CA SER A 66 -10.53 -13.21 5.86
C SER A 66 -9.55 -14.03 5.03
N GLU A 67 -9.87 -14.32 3.76
CA GLU A 67 -8.93 -15.02 2.86
C GLU A 67 -7.72 -14.16 2.52
N LEU A 68 -7.89 -12.86 2.29
CA LEU A 68 -6.78 -11.92 2.07
C LEU A 68 -5.88 -11.78 3.30
N SER A 69 -6.44 -11.83 4.51
CA SER A 69 -5.65 -11.80 5.74
C SER A 69 -4.83 -13.09 5.92
N ASP A 70 -5.41 -14.26 5.60
CA ASP A 70 -4.65 -15.53 5.56
C ASP A 70 -3.50 -15.47 4.54
N ILE A 71 -3.75 -14.94 3.34
CA ILE A 71 -2.73 -14.76 2.29
C ILE A 71 -1.66 -13.77 2.76
N SER A 72 -2.07 -12.66 3.37
CA SER A 72 -1.16 -11.66 3.93
C SER A 72 -0.28 -12.26 5.03
N ALA A 73 -0.83 -13.11 5.90
CA ALA A 73 -0.06 -13.81 6.91
C ALA A 73 0.99 -14.75 6.29
N GLU A 74 0.65 -15.46 5.22
CA GLU A 74 1.58 -16.32 4.47
C GLU A 74 2.71 -15.49 3.84
N ILE A 75 2.39 -14.38 3.19
CA ILE A 75 3.36 -13.43 2.61
C ILE A 75 4.23 -12.79 3.69
N SER A 76 3.65 -12.40 4.83
CA SER A 76 4.33 -11.82 5.98
C SER A 76 5.35 -12.79 6.58
N ALA A 77 5.05 -14.09 6.60
CA ALA A 77 5.95 -15.12 7.09
C ALA A 77 7.11 -15.46 6.13
N ALA A 78 7.08 -14.97 4.89
CA ALA A 78 8.16 -15.21 3.94
C ALA A 78 9.52 -14.65 4.45
N PRO A 79 10.63 -15.37 4.26
CA PRO A 79 11.94 -14.96 4.75
C PRO A 79 12.56 -13.82 3.94
N THR A 80 12.18 -13.64 2.68
CA THR A 80 12.63 -12.55 1.82
C THR A 80 11.47 -11.92 1.07
N ASP A 81 11.70 -10.73 0.51
CA ASP A 81 10.69 -10.02 -0.27
C ASP A 81 10.44 -10.72 -1.62
N GLU A 82 11.44 -11.37 -2.22
CA GLU A 82 11.26 -12.17 -3.44
C GLU A 82 10.38 -13.40 -3.19
N GLU A 83 10.56 -14.08 -2.06
CA GLU A 83 9.70 -15.21 -1.69
C GLU A 83 8.27 -14.74 -1.38
N GLY A 84 8.11 -13.65 -0.61
CA GLY A 84 6.80 -13.05 -0.37
C GLY A 84 6.09 -12.64 -1.65
N ARG A 85 6.85 -12.08 -2.61
CA ARG A 85 6.34 -11.73 -3.93
C ARG A 85 5.92 -12.95 -4.74
N SER A 86 6.69 -14.03 -4.71
CA SER A 86 6.32 -15.28 -5.39
C SER A 86 5.03 -15.89 -4.83
N ILE A 87 4.82 -15.80 -3.51
CA ILE A 87 3.56 -16.20 -2.88
C ILE A 87 2.42 -15.33 -3.39
N ALA A 88 2.57 -14.00 -3.39
CA ALA A 88 1.55 -13.08 -3.88
C ALA A 88 1.18 -13.34 -5.35
N GLN A 89 2.16 -13.62 -6.21
CA GLN A 89 1.95 -14.02 -7.61
C GLN A 89 1.13 -15.31 -7.73
N SER A 90 1.36 -16.30 -6.86
CA SER A 90 0.57 -17.55 -6.86
C SER A 90 -0.91 -17.35 -6.54
N TYR A 91 -1.26 -16.21 -5.93
CA TYR A 91 -2.63 -15.79 -5.62
C TYR A 91 -3.19 -14.76 -6.62
N GLY A 92 -2.48 -14.45 -7.71
CA GLY A 92 -2.94 -13.47 -8.72
C GLY A 92 -2.83 -12.01 -8.28
N LEU A 93 -2.07 -11.72 -7.21
CA LEU A 93 -1.87 -10.35 -6.72
C LEU A 93 -0.75 -9.60 -7.44
N VAL A 94 0.09 -10.35 -8.18
CA VAL A 94 1.18 -9.86 -9.02
C VAL A 94 1.00 -10.52 -10.38
N ASP A 95 1.00 -9.71 -11.43
CA ASP A 95 0.78 -10.16 -12.81
C ASP A 95 2.00 -10.90 -13.37
N ALA A 96 1.82 -11.54 -14.52
CA ALA A 96 2.88 -12.30 -15.20
C ALA A 96 4.10 -11.44 -15.59
N ASP A 97 3.91 -10.14 -15.81
CA ASP A 97 4.99 -9.19 -16.08
C ASP A 97 5.70 -8.68 -14.81
N GLY A 98 5.22 -9.13 -13.65
CA GLY A 98 5.74 -8.76 -12.35
C GLY A 98 5.23 -7.41 -11.84
N SER A 99 4.18 -6.83 -12.40
CA SER A 99 3.50 -5.65 -11.82
C SER A 99 2.46 -6.05 -10.76
N LEU A 100 2.05 -5.13 -9.89
CA LEU A 100 0.91 -5.41 -8.99
C LEU A 100 -0.36 -5.45 -9.83
N SER A 101 -1.23 -6.44 -9.61
CA SER A 101 -2.52 -6.52 -10.30
C SER A 101 -3.31 -5.22 -10.12
N ASP A 102 -3.94 -4.75 -11.20
CA ASP A 102 -4.80 -3.56 -11.19
C ASP A 102 -6.19 -3.82 -10.61
N ASP A 103 -6.48 -5.06 -10.20
CA ASP A 103 -7.76 -5.41 -9.62
C ASP A 103 -8.07 -4.64 -8.33
N GLU A 104 -9.36 -4.37 -8.15
CA GLU A 104 -9.90 -3.70 -6.99
C GLU A 104 -10.90 -4.59 -6.25
N ILE A 105 -11.01 -4.38 -4.94
CA ILE A 105 -12.02 -5.01 -4.08
C ILE A 105 -12.94 -3.95 -3.49
N GLN A 106 -14.25 -4.21 -3.51
CA GLN A 106 -15.25 -3.28 -2.99
C GLN A 106 -15.34 -3.34 -1.46
N ILE A 107 -15.58 -2.19 -0.85
CA ILE A 107 -15.80 -1.99 0.58
C ILE A 107 -17.11 -1.22 0.74
N GLU A 108 -18.11 -1.88 1.32
CA GLU A 108 -19.36 -1.24 1.72
C GLU A 108 -19.17 -0.58 3.08
N LEU A 109 -19.09 0.75 3.10
CA LEU A 109 -18.96 1.51 4.34
C LEU A 109 -20.30 1.62 5.06
N SER A 110 -20.29 1.63 6.39
CA SER A 110 -21.51 1.70 7.21
C SER A 110 -22.31 3.00 7.05
N ASN A 111 -21.72 4.03 6.45
CA ASN A 111 -22.37 5.29 6.07
C ASN A 111 -23.13 5.20 4.72
N GLY A 112 -23.17 4.04 4.07
CA GLY A 112 -23.86 3.78 2.81
C GLY A 112 -23.04 4.11 1.56
N MET A 113 -21.79 4.56 1.70
CA MET A 113 -20.88 4.69 0.57
C MET A 113 -20.29 3.32 0.21
N VAL A 114 -20.13 3.10 -1.09
CA VAL A 114 -19.34 1.98 -1.60
C VAL A 114 -18.07 2.56 -2.20
N VAL A 115 -16.92 2.13 -1.68
CA VAL A 115 -15.59 2.50 -2.17
C VAL A 115 -14.84 1.25 -2.59
N SER A 116 -13.81 1.38 -3.41
CA SER A 116 -12.91 0.29 -3.74
C SER A 116 -11.53 0.48 -3.13
N ALA A 117 -10.83 -0.63 -2.93
CA ALA A 117 -9.44 -0.67 -2.49
C ALA A 117 -8.58 -1.46 -3.47
N GLN A 118 -7.33 -1.02 -3.61
CA GLN A 118 -6.35 -1.61 -4.53
C GLN A 118 -5.05 -1.89 -3.78
N LEU A 119 -4.37 -2.98 -4.13
CA LEU A 119 -3.09 -3.36 -3.51
C LEU A 119 -2.02 -2.32 -3.86
N VAL A 120 -1.41 -1.64 -2.89
CA VAL A 120 -0.40 -0.60 -3.12
C VAL A 120 1.03 -1.08 -2.83
N GLY A 121 1.18 -2.13 -2.00
CA GLY A 121 2.47 -2.74 -1.71
C GLY A 121 2.36 -4.13 -1.08
N ILE A 122 3.45 -4.88 -1.21
CA ILE A 122 3.64 -6.22 -0.63
C ILE A 122 4.85 -6.13 0.30
N ARG A 123 4.73 -6.60 1.55
CA ARG A 123 5.82 -6.52 2.54
C ARG A 123 6.48 -5.14 2.59
N HIS A 124 5.67 -4.10 2.57
CA HIS A 124 6.18 -2.73 2.58
C HIS A 124 6.32 -2.22 4.02
N ASP A 125 5.23 -2.30 4.76
CA ASP A 125 5.09 -1.68 6.08
C ASP A 125 5.53 -2.61 7.21
N ASP A 126 6.28 -2.07 8.19
CA ASP A 126 6.64 -2.77 9.41
C ASP A 126 5.47 -2.77 10.40
N LYS A 127 5.13 -3.94 10.96
CA LYS A 127 4.09 -4.08 11.97
C LYS A 127 4.50 -3.38 13.26
N SER A 128 3.56 -2.66 13.88
CA SER A 128 3.82 -1.94 15.14
C SER A 128 4.11 -2.86 16.33
N ASP A 129 3.79 -4.15 16.24
CA ASP A 129 4.09 -5.13 17.29
C ASP A 129 5.52 -5.69 17.21
N GLY A 130 6.30 -5.27 16.21
CA GLY A 130 7.68 -5.70 16.00
C GLY A 130 7.83 -7.12 15.45
N THR A 131 6.75 -7.75 14.98
CA THR A 131 6.78 -9.13 14.46
C THR A 131 7.22 -9.25 12.99
N GLY A 132 7.67 -8.16 12.38
CA GLY A 132 8.13 -8.10 10.99
C GLY A 132 7.20 -7.26 10.12
N LYS A 133 7.14 -7.56 8.83
CA LYS A 133 6.37 -6.78 7.85
C LYS A 133 4.92 -7.26 7.71
N ALA A 134 3.98 -6.36 7.48
CA ALA A 134 2.64 -6.72 7.01
C ALA A 134 2.72 -7.33 5.60
N GLY A 135 1.88 -8.31 5.27
CA GLY A 135 1.98 -8.98 3.98
C GLY A 135 1.45 -8.13 2.83
N LEU A 136 0.26 -7.56 3.00
CA LEU A 136 -0.45 -6.77 2.00
C LEU A 136 -0.82 -5.38 2.53
N THR A 137 -0.56 -4.34 1.73
CA THR A 137 -0.98 -2.96 2.00
C THR A 137 -1.93 -2.50 0.90
N PHE A 138 -3.06 -1.90 1.26
CA PHE A 138 -4.08 -1.39 0.35
C PHE A 138 -4.18 0.14 0.39
N ILE A 139 -4.67 0.74 -0.70
CA ILE A 139 -5.12 2.13 -0.81
C ILE A 139 -6.59 2.17 -1.23
N THR A 140 -7.37 3.12 -0.71
CA THR A 140 -8.73 3.38 -1.21
C THR A 140 -8.72 4.22 -2.49
N MET A 141 -9.51 3.83 -3.47
CA MET A 141 -9.58 4.51 -4.79
C MET A 141 -10.56 5.68 -4.79
N GLN A 142 -11.43 5.76 -3.78
CA GLN A 142 -12.21 6.94 -3.46
C GLN A 142 -11.92 7.38 -2.04
N ALA A 143 -12.15 8.66 -1.76
CA ALA A 143 -12.08 9.17 -0.41
C ALA A 143 -13.22 8.60 0.44
N ILE A 144 -12.92 8.13 1.64
CA ILE A 144 -13.91 7.54 2.57
C ILE A 144 -14.72 8.61 3.31
N ALA A 145 -14.21 9.85 3.34
CA ALA A 145 -14.82 11.02 3.94
C ALA A 145 -14.24 12.30 3.32
N ASN A 146 -14.84 13.45 3.64
CA ASN A 146 -14.27 14.77 3.37
C ASN A 146 -14.11 15.52 4.70
N ARG A 147 -12.88 15.70 5.18
CA ARG A 147 -12.59 16.19 6.54
C ARG A 147 -11.31 17.04 6.56
N PRO A 148 -11.20 18.00 7.49
CA PRO A 148 -9.94 18.70 7.73
C PRO A 148 -8.95 17.76 8.43
N VAL A 149 -7.64 18.05 8.29
CA VAL A 149 -6.59 17.36 9.08
C VAL A 149 -6.67 17.79 10.54
N ASN A 150 -6.87 19.09 10.79
CA ASN A 150 -7.04 19.69 12.12
C ASN A 150 -8.00 20.88 12.05
N SER A 151 -9.08 20.87 12.85
CA SER A 151 -10.07 21.95 12.85
C SER A 151 -9.54 23.29 13.36
N ASN A 152 -8.44 23.30 14.12
CA ASN A 152 -7.84 24.52 14.67
C ASN A 152 -6.96 25.30 13.67
N GLY A 153 -6.77 24.80 12.44
CA GLY A 153 -5.95 25.43 11.40
C GLY A 153 -4.44 25.33 11.66
N ASP A 154 -4.00 24.46 12.56
CA ASP A 154 -2.62 24.30 13.00
C ASP A 154 -2.05 22.92 12.62
N ASN A 155 -0.73 22.84 12.43
CA ASN A 155 0.00 21.59 12.24
C ASN A 155 0.92 21.24 13.41
N ALA A 156 0.84 21.97 14.53
CA ALA A 156 1.56 21.69 15.76
C ALA A 156 1.33 20.24 16.22
N GLY A 157 2.42 19.51 16.47
CA GLY A 157 2.36 18.09 16.84
C GLY A 157 2.14 17.13 15.66
N GLY A 158 2.20 17.64 14.42
CA GLY A 158 2.18 16.88 13.17
C GLY A 158 1.00 15.91 13.05
N TRP A 159 1.23 14.81 12.33
CA TRP A 159 0.26 13.73 12.17
C TRP A 159 -0.12 13.08 13.51
N GLN A 160 0.86 12.81 14.38
CA GLN A 160 0.63 12.14 15.67
C GLN A 160 -0.45 12.80 16.52
N SER A 161 -0.51 14.14 16.50
CA SER A 161 -1.42 14.91 17.34
C SER A 161 -2.68 15.37 16.61
N CYS A 162 -2.85 15.04 15.33
CA CYS A 162 -3.94 15.60 14.54
C CYS A 162 -5.29 14.91 14.78
N GLU A 163 -6.36 15.70 14.68
CA GLU A 163 -7.74 15.25 14.88
C GLU A 163 -8.14 14.19 13.85
N LEU A 164 -7.66 14.31 12.61
CA LEU A 164 -7.95 13.33 11.56
C LEU A 164 -7.34 11.96 11.86
N ARG A 165 -6.12 11.88 12.38
CA ARG A 165 -5.50 10.61 12.80
C ARG A 165 -6.28 9.97 13.95
N ALA A 166 -6.66 10.79 14.94
CA ALA A 166 -7.45 10.33 16.08
C ALA A 166 -8.81 9.77 15.65
N TRP A 167 -9.45 10.41 14.65
CA TRP A 167 -10.67 9.90 14.04
C TRP A 167 -10.44 8.63 13.22
N LEU A 168 -9.39 8.56 12.39
CA LEU A 168 -9.07 7.40 11.55
C LEU A 168 -8.84 6.13 12.37
N ASN A 169 -8.15 6.26 13.51
CA ASN A 169 -7.83 5.14 14.41
C ASN A 169 -8.82 5.02 15.59
N GLY A 170 -9.97 5.69 15.48
CA GLY A 170 -11.09 5.64 16.43
C GLY A 170 -12.38 5.40 15.67
N ASP A 171 -13.27 6.40 15.68
CA ASP A 171 -14.62 6.31 15.10
C ASP A 171 -14.65 5.86 13.62
N ALA A 172 -13.64 6.20 12.81
CA ALA A 172 -13.63 5.80 11.40
C ALA A 172 -13.48 4.29 11.20
N LEU A 173 -12.91 3.56 12.16
CA LEU A 173 -12.81 2.11 12.07
C LEU A 173 -14.19 1.46 11.96
N ASP A 174 -15.21 2.05 12.58
CA ASP A 174 -16.60 1.58 12.51
C ASP A 174 -17.29 1.88 11.18
N LEU A 175 -16.62 2.61 10.27
CA LEU A 175 -17.07 2.73 8.88
C LEU A 175 -16.78 1.46 8.09
N PHE A 176 -15.70 0.75 8.39
CA PHE A 176 -15.33 -0.44 7.63
C PHE A 176 -16.22 -1.64 8.00
N PRO A 177 -16.47 -2.57 7.07
CA PRO A 177 -17.13 -3.84 7.35
C PRO A 177 -16.44 -4.58 8.50
N THR A 178 -17.23 -5.25 9.34
CA THR A 178 -16.70 -6.02 10.49
C THR A 178 -15.63 -7.03 10.05
N ASP A 179 -15.85 -7.72 8.92
CA ASP A 179 -14.89 -8.68 8.35
C ASP A 179 -13.53 -8.04 8.07
N LEU A 180 -13.48 -6.88 7.38
CA LEU A 180 -12.23 -6.16 7.17
C LEU A 180 -11.63 -5.65 8.49
N ARG A 181 -12.44 -5.03 9.35
CA ARG A 181 -11.97 -4.41 10.60
C ARG A 181 -11.30 -5.42 11.53
N GLU A 182 -11.77 -6.67 11.59
CA GLU A 182 -11.17 -7.74 12.40
C GLU A 182 -9.79 -8.19 11.92
N HIS A 183 -9.44 -7.87 10.67
CA HIS A 183 -8.19 -8.26 10.02
C HIS A 183 -7.19 -7.11 9.86
N LEU A 184 -7.52 -5.89 10.28
CA LEU A 184 -6.61 -4.75 10.19
C LEU A 184 -5.34 -4.97 11.03
N VAL A 185 -4.19 -4.71 10.41
CA VAL A 185 -2.87 -4.80 11.04
C VAL A 185 -2.32 -3.40 11.31
N SER A 186 -1.95 -3.11 12.55
CA SER A 186 -1.29 -1.85 12.92
C SER A 186 0.15 -1.84 12.42
N VAL A 187 0.55 -0.76 11.76
CA VAL A 187 1.89 -0.58 11.19
C VAL A 187 2.53 0.73 11.62
N GLU A 188 3.86 0.79 11.56
CA GLU A 188 4.63 1.99 11.87
C GLU A 188 4.61 2.97 10.69
N LYS A 189 4.13 4.19 10.92
CA LYS A 189 4.13 5.27 9.93
C LYS A 189 5.03 6.41 10.39
N LEU A 190 6.08 6.68 9.61
CA LEU A 190 7.03 7.77 9.84
C LEU A 190 6.48 9.10 9.31
N THR A 191 6.64 10.15 10.09
CA THR A 191 6.42 11.55 9.67
C THR A 191 7.02 12.56 10.66
N ASN A 192 7.09 13.83 10.28
CA ASN A 192 7.45 14.94 11.16
C ASN A 192 6.36 15.20 12.22
N ASN A 193 6.35 14.43 13.30
CA ASN A 193 5.37 14.58 14.40
C ASN A 193 5.60 15.80 15.29
N VAL A 194 6.56 16.67 14.97
CA VAL A 194 6.64 18.02 15.54
C VAL A 194 5.79 18.99 14.74
N GLY A 195 5.56 18.70 13.45
CA GLY A 195 4.86 19.56 12.49
C GLY A 195 5.78 20.60 11.88
N GLY A 196 6.39 21.44 12.71
CA GLY A 196 7.24 22.56 12.28
C GLY A 196 8.75 22.28 12.26
N ALA A 197 9.20 21.05 12.54
CA ALA A 197 10.63 20.76 12.57
C ALA A 197 11.25 20.78 11.17
N ARG A 198 12.49 21.25 11.10
CA ARG A 198 13.26 21.44 9.85
C ARG A 198 14.46 20.49 9.74
N ASP A 199 14.47 19.45 10.57
CA ASP A 199 15.54 18.47 10.66
C ASP A 199 14.94 17.07 10.62
N ALA A 200 15.53 16.19 9.81
CA ALA A 200 15.04 14.83 9.60
C ALA A 200 15.05 13.99 10.88
N SER A 201 15.88 14.32 11.87
CA SER A 201 15.90 13.64 13.17
C SER A 201 14.62 13.83 14.00
N ALA A 202 13.75 14.76 13.62
CA ALA A 202 12.43 14.93 14.25
C ALA A 202 11.37 13.97 13.68
N VAL A 203 11.66 13.28 12.57
CA VAL A 203 10.77 12.25 12.03
C VAL A 203 10.72 11.08 12.99
N SER A 204 9.50 10.66 13.34
CA SER A 204 9.24 9.59 14.30
C SER A 204 8.05 8.75 13.86
N ALA A 205 7.95 7.54 14.41
CA ALA A 205 6.91 6.59 14.08
C ALA A 205 5.63 6.82 14.90
N THR A 206 4.50 6.56 14.26
CA THR A 206 3.19 6.36 14.87
C THR A 206 2.71 4.94 14.58
N SER A 207 1.87 4.38 15.45
CA SER A 207 1.23 3.08 15.22
C SER A 207 -0.21 3.31 14.75
N ASP A 208 -0.49 2.95 13.50
CA ASP A 208 -1.76 3.23 12.84
C ASP A 208 -2.32 1.96 12.18
N TYR A 209 -3.62 1.70 12.36
CA TYR A 209 -4.37 0.71 11.58
C TYR A 209 -4.81 1.27 10.23
N VAL A 210 -5.17 2.56 10.21
CA VAL A 210 -5.59 3.30 9.01
C VAL A 210 -4.88 4.67 9.02
N TRP A 211 -4.25 5.04 7.91
CA TRP A 211 -3.42 6.25 7.82
C TRP A 211 -3.61 7.02 6.51
N LEU A 212 -3.16 8.27 6.48
CA LEU A 212 -2.89 9.00 5.23
C LEU A 212 -1.45 8.74 4.78
N PHE A 213 -1.23 8.62 3.46
CA PHE A 213 0.11 8.44 2.89
C PHE A 213 1.01 9.67 3.13
N SER A 214 2.33 9.47 3.24
CA SER A 214 3.29 10.59 3.23
C SER A 214 3.57 11.02 1.80
N ALA A 215 4.07 12.25 1.63
CA ALA A 215 4.59 12.72 0.35
C ALA A 215 5.64 11.76 -0.23
N ARG A 216 6.56 11.28 0.62
CA ARG A 216 7.64 10.36 0.23
C ARG A 216 7.12 9.00 -0.24
N GLU A 217 6.09 8.49 0.43
CA GLU A 217 5.45 7.22 0.06
C GLU A 217 4.75 7.26 -1.29
N VAL A 218 4.25 8.43 -1.69
CA VAL A 218 3.56 8.60 -2.97
C VAL A 218 4.52 9.01 -4.07
N CYS A 219 5.38 9.99 -3.82
CA CYS A 219 6.17 10.66 -4.83
C CYS A 219 7.60 10.12 -4.97
N GLY A 220 8.03 9.26 -4.05
CA GLY A 220 9.42 8.85 -3.95
C GLY A 220 10.33 10.02 -3.58
N GLN A 221 11.42 10.21 -4.32
CA GLN A 221 12.40 11.25 -4.00
C GLN A 221 11.78 12.66 -4.08
N ILE A 222 11.72 13.34 -2.93
CA ILE A 222 11.28 14.73 -2.81
C ILE A 222 12.46 15.66 -3.03
N ASN A 223 12.23 16.71 -3.81
CA ASN A 223 13.17 17.80 -4.12
C ASN A 223 12.44 19.16 -4.22
N TRP A 224 11.33 19.31 -3.50
CA TRP A 224 10.46 20.48 -3.59
C TRP A 224 11.17 21.75 -3.12
N PHE A 225 11.95 21.68 -2.04
CA PHE A 225 12.66 22.84 -1.51
C PHE A 225 13.82 23.26 -2.40
N GLU A 226 14.61 22.30 -2.89
CA GLU A 226 15.64 22.58 -3.88
C GLU A 226 15.04 23.22 -5.14
N HIS A 227 13.94 22.66 -5.64
CA HIS A 227 13.28 23.12 -6.86
C HIS A 227 12.70 24.54 -6.71
N GLU A 228 12.05 24.85 -5.59
CA GLU A 228 11.39 26.15 -5.40
C GLU A 228 12.31 27.26 -4.90
N TYR A 229 13.22 26.95 -3.97
CA TYR A 229 14.02 27.95 -3.25
C TYR A 229 15.52 27.87 -3.58
N GLY A 230 15.93 26.87 -4.36
CA GLY A 230 17.31 26.67 -4.80
C GLY A 230 18.15 25.79 -3.86
N ALA A 231 19.39 25.52 -4.29
CA ALA A 231 20.30 24.57 -3.63
C ALA A 231 20.57 24.87 -2.14
N ASP A 232 20.51 26.14 -1.72
CA ASP A 232 20.71 26.53 -0.32
C ASP A 232 19.61 26.01 0.62
N TYR A 233 18.46 25.59 0.08
CA TYR A 233 17.33 25.02 0.82
C TYR A 233 17.15 23.52 0.60
N ALA A 234 17.97 22.88 -0.24
CA ALA A 234 17.87 21.45 -0.55
C ALA A 234 17.98 20.56 0.71
N TYR A 235 18.65 21.03 1.75
CA TYR A 235 18.73 20.30 3.03
C TYR A 235 17.36 20.09 3.69
N LEU A 236 16.36 20.95 3.41
CA LEU A 236 15.02 20.82 3.95
C LEU A 236 14.25 19.63 3.34
N ASP A 237 14.60 19.21 2.12
CA ASP A 237 14.03 18.02 1.50
C ASP A 237 14.37 16.75 2.29
N ALA A 238 15.38 16.76 3.17
CA ALA A 238 15.70 15.63 4.03
C ALA A 238 14.55 15.26 4.99
N VAL A 239 13.72 16.22 5.40
CA VAL A 239 12.60 15.97 6.33
C VAL A 239 11.52 15.10 5.68
N PRO A 240 10.86 15.50 4.56
CA PRO A 240 9.87 14.64 3.92
C PRO A 240 10.51 13.35 3.40
N ASN A 241 11.77 13.36 2.95
CA ASN A 241 12.44 12.14 2.48
C ASN A 241 12.73 11.10 3.58
N ALA A 242 12.66 11.47 4.87
CA ALA A 242 12.79 10.54 5.98
C ALA A 242 11.45 9.84 6.35
N GLU A 243 10.34 10.14 5.66
CA GLU A 243 8.99 9.65 6.00
C GLU A 243 8.60 8.32 5.34
N GLY A 244 9.59 7.50 4.95
CA GLY A 244 9.41 6.17 4.38
C GLY A 244 10.00 5.99 2.98
N GLU A 245 9.45 5.04 2.23
CA GLU A 245 9.86 4.71 0.86
C GLU A 245 8.64 4.72 -0.06
N GLN A 246 8.86 4.91 -1.36
CA GLN A 246 7.76 4.96 -2.31
C GLN A 246 7.06 3.59 -2.38
N TYR A 247 5.73 3.57 -2.34
CA TYR A 247 5.01 2.34 -2.59
C TYR A 247 5.15 1.89 -4.04
N GLU A 248 5.20 0.57 -4.23
CA GLU A 248 5.46 -0.08 -5.50
C GLU A 248 4.47 0.36 -6.60
N ARG A 249 3.18 0.46 -6.27
CA ARG A 249 2.17 0.92 -7.25
C ARG A 249 2.47 2.31 -7.80
N PHE A 250 2.85 3.25 -6.94
CA PHE A 250 3.18 4.61 -7.38
C PHE A 250 4.47 4.64 -8.21
N ALA A 251 5.45 3.82 -7.87
CA ALA A 251 6.66 3.65 -8.67
C ALA A 251 6.36 3.04 -10.06
N GLN A 252 5.50 2.02 -10.14
CA GLN A 252 5.04 1.42 -11.40
C GLN A 252 4.30 2.43 -12.29
N ALA A 253 3.46 3.27 -11.67
CA ALA A 253 2.78 4.39 -12.32
C ALA A 253 3.71 5.59 -12.62
N LYS A 254 5.00 5.51 -12.28
CA LYS A 254 6.01 6.55 -12.50
C LYS A 254 5.64 7.89 -11.86
N VAL A 255 4.99 7.85 -10.71
CA VAL A 255 4.73 9.05 -9.91
C VAL A 255 6.06 9.60 -9.40
N THR A 256 6.24 10.92 -9.50
CA THR A 256 7.39 11.64 -8.95
C THR A 256 6.92 12.81 -8.09
N SER A 257 7.85 13.55 -7.50
CA SER A 257 7.57 14.81 -6.79
C SER A 257 6.89 15.88 -7.66
N SER A 258 6.85 15.73 -8.99
CA SER A 258 6.29 16.74 -9.90
C SER A 258 5.39 16.21 -11.00
N SER A 259 5.14 14.89 -11.07
CA SER A 259 4.37 14.29 -12.16
C SER A 259 3.60 13.04 -11.73
N ASP A 260 2.43 12.85 -12.32
CA ASP A 260 1.64 11.62 -12.28
C ASP A 260 1.22 11.28 -13.72
N PRO A 261 2.06 10.60 -14.51
CA PRO A 261 1.81 10.38 -15.94
C PRO A 261 0.73 9.33 -16.23
N SER A 262 0.29 8.59 -15.20
CA SER A 262 -0.70 7.52 -15.30
C SER A 262 -2.03 7.89 -14.63
N ASP A 263 -2.21 9.15 -14.22
CA ASP A 263 -3.39 9.66 -13.51
C ASP A 263 -3.73 8.84 -12.25
N THR A 264 -2.72 8.22 -11.62
CA THR A 264 -2.89 7.30 -10.50
C THR A 264 -3.24 8.00 -9.20
N LEU A 265 -3.13 9.33 -9.12
CA LEU A 265 -3.39 10.14 -7.93
C LEU A 265 -4.74 10.87 -7.96
N ILE A 266 -5.44 10.85 -9.11
CA ILE A 266 -6.79 11.42 -9.21
C ILE A 266 -7.73 10.58 -8.35
N ARG A 267 -8.46 11.23 -7.44
CA ARG A 267 -9.38 10.58 -6.50
C ARG A 267 -10.71 11.29 -6.50
N THR A 268 -11.76 10.56 -6.15
CA THR A 268 -13.11 11.13 -6.07
C THR A 268 -13.70 11.02 -4.67
N TYR A 269 -14.61 11.94 -4.35
CA TYR A 269 -15.50 11.86 -3.20
C TYR A 269 -16.93 12.09 -3.69
N GLN A 270 -17.81 11.11 -3.48
CA GLN A 270 -19.21 11.16 -3.93
C GLN A 270 -19.35 11.52 -5.43
N GLY A 271 -18.48 10.96 -6.27
CA GLY A 271 -18.50 11.13 -7.72
C GLY A 271 -17.84 12.39 -8.26
N ASN A 272 -17.27 13.24 -7.41
CA ASN A 272 -16.54 14.44 -7.85
C ASN A 272 -15.05 14.30 -7.55
N GLU A 273 -14.18 14.74 -8.47
CA GLU A 273 -12.74 14.83 -8.22
C GLU A 273 -12.46 15.68 -6.96
N THR A 274 -11.51 15.22 -6.15
CA THR A 274 -11.20 15.85 -4.87
C THR A 274 -9.69 15.86 -4.63
N SER A 275 -9.21 16.95 -4.03
CA SER A 275 -7.88 16.97 -3.43
C SER A 275 -7.86 16.10 -2.18
N TRP A 276 -6.71 15.49 -1.85
CA TRP A 276 -6.56 14.66 -0.67
C TRP A 276 -5.21 14.90 0.03
N SER A 277 -5.24 14.91 1.36
CA SER A 277 -4.08 15.30 2.18
C SER A 277 -3.07 14.17 2.32
N TYR A 278 -1.79 14.54 2.36
CA TYR A 278 -0.76 13.70 2.95
C TYR A 278 -0.75 13.86 4.47
N ARG A 279 -0.14 12.90 5.18
CA ARG A 279 0.23 13.10 6.59
C ARG A 279 1.44 14.01 6.78
N THR A 280 2.16 14.36 5.71
CA THR A 280 3.37 15.20 5.71
C THR A 280 3.03 16.67 6.01
N PRO A 281 3.49 17.22 7.15
CA PRO A 281 3.31 18.63 7.46
C PRO A 281 4.24 19.52 6.61
N PHE A 282 3.78 20.72 6.27
CA PHE A 282 4.62 21.78 5.72
C PHE A 282 5.22 22.61 6.86
N PHE A 283 6.56 22.67 6.93
CA PHE A 283 7.29 23.27 8.07
C PHE A 283 8.05 24.56 7.71
N PHE A 284 8.01 24.99 6.45
CA PHE A 284 8.80 26.11 5.99
C PHE A 284 7.97 27.40 5.97
N VAL A 285 8.35 28.34 6.84
CA VAL A 285 7.66 29.62 6.99
C VAL A 285 8.62 30.71 6.52
N TYR A 286 8.26 31.44 5.46
CA TYR A 286 8.94 32.68 5.07
C TYR A 286 8.33 33.87 5.84
N GLN A 287 9.15 34.89 6.08
CA GLN A 287 8.85 36.07 6.90
C GLN A 287 7.40 36.55 6.76
N ASN A 288 6.68 36.64 7.89
CA ASN A 288 5.28 37.10 8.05
C ASN A 288 4.17 36.18 7.52
N LEU A 289 4.50 34.95 7.10
CA LEU A 289 3.51 33.91 6.85
C LEU A 289 3.68 32.80 7.88
N ASP A 290 2.98 32.88 9.02
CA ASP A 290 2.79 31.74 9.93
C ASP A 290 1.89 30.66 9.28
N GLY A 291 2.20 30.31 8.04
CA GLY A 291 1.47 29.37 7.21
C GLY A 291 1.70 27.97 7.72
N ARG A 292 0.70 27.43 8.41
CA ARG A 292 0.67 26.06 8.89
C ARG A 292 -0.13 25.28 7.86
N TYR A 293 0.49 24.28 7.25
CA TYR A 293 -0.14 23.51 6.19
C TYR A 293 0.21 22.03 6.30
N PHE A 294 -0.55 21.21 5.59
CA PHE A 294 -0.15 19.86 5.19
C PHE A 294 -0.03 19.84 3.68
N TYR A 295 0.94 19.09 3.17
CA TYR A 295 1.01 18.83 1.73
C TYR A 295 -0.21 18.01 1.30
N ASN A 296 -0.64 18.18 0.05
CA ASN A 296 -1.75 17.43 -0.52
C ASN A 296 -1.52 17.14 -2.00
N VAL A 297 -2.31 16.19 -2.51
CA VAL A 297 -2.51 16.01 -3.95
C VAL A 297 -3.68 16.90 -4.37
N LEU A 298 -3.52 17.62 -5.48
CA LEU A 298 -4.61 18.41 -6.07
C LEU A 298 -5.64 17.50 -6.76
N SER A 299 -6.89 17.98 -6.93
CA SER A 299 -7.93 17.20 -7.62
C SER A 299 -7.55 16.78 -9.04
N THR A 300 -6.60 17.48 -9.66
CA THR A 300 -6.03 17.17 -10.97
C THR A 300 -4.98 16.06 -10.95
N GLY A 301 -4.70 15.44 -9.80
CA GLY A 301 -3.62 14.46 -9.62
C GLY A 301 -2.23 15.08 -9.46
N TYR A 302 -2.09 16.40 -9.42
CA TYR A 302 -0.77 17.03 -9.21
C TYR A 302 -0.26 16.72 -7.79
N PRO A 303 0.90 16.07 -7.63
CA PRO A 303 1.37 15.51 -6.35
C PRO A 303 1.89 16.57 -5.38
N TYR A 304 1.99 17.83 -5.80
CA TYR A 304 2.61 18.87 -5.02
C TYR A 304 1.69 20.08 -4.81
N GLY A 305 0.82 19.99 -3.79
CA GLY A 305 0.08 21.12 -3.25
C GLY A 305 0.26 21.24 -1.73
N TYR A 306 -0.35 22.26 -1.14
CA TYR A 306 -0.50 22.39 0.30
C TYR A 306 -1.83 23.07 0.63
N SER A 307 -2.44 22.67 1.74
CA SER A 307 -3.73 23.21 2.22
C SER A 307 -3.69 23.54 3.70
N ALA A 308 -4.49 24.52 4.11
CA ALA A 308 -4.67 24.86 5.51
C ALA A 308 -5.26 23.65 6.26
N PRO A 309 -4.81 23.34 7.49
CA PRO A 309 -5.24 22.13 8.20
C PRO A 309 -6.75 22.06 8.46
N ASP A 310 -7.43 23.20 8.54
CA ASP A 310 -8.87 23.35 8.75
C ASP A 310 -9.70 23.26 7.46
N LEU A 311 -9.04 23.23 6.29
CA LEU A 311 -9.71 23.00 5.02
C LEU A 311 -10.02 21.51 4.87
N SER A 312 -11.29 21.19 4.60
CA SER A 312 -11.68 19.81 4.33
C SER A 312 -11.12 19.32 3.00
N GLN A 313 -10.56 18.12 3.01
CA GLN A 313 -10.02 17.41 1.85
C GLN A 313 -10.58 15.98 1.83
N GLY A 314 -10.53 15.33 0.67
CA GLY A 314 -10.80 13.91 0.56
C GLY A 314 -9.86 13.10 1.45
N VAL A 315 -10.43 12.17 2.20
CA VAL A 315 -9.70 11.26 3.09
C VAL A 315 -9.44 9.96 2.34
N VAL A 316 -8.27 9.85 1.71
CA VAL A 316 -7.79 8.67 0.99
C VAL A 316 -6.84 7.93 1.91
N VAL A 317 -7.13 6.66 2.20
CA VAL A 317 -6.47 5.95 3.30
C VAL A 317 -5.71 4.72 2.83
N GLY A 318 -4.63 4.43 3.56
CA GLY A 318 -3.92 3.16 3.53
C GLY A 318 -4.31 2.28 4.70
N PHE A 319 -4.28 0.97 4.50
CA PHE A 319 -4.43 -0.03 5.56
C PHE A 319 -3.70 -1.34 5.22
N CYS A 320 -3.30 -2.11 6.23
CA CYS A 320 -2.75 -3.45 6.08
C CYS A 320 -3.72 -4.51 6.60
N VAL A 321 -3.65 -5.71 6.03
CA VAL A 321 -4.35 -6.92 6.51
C VAL A 321 -3.41 -8.09 6.74
#